data_AF-A0A148N6R1-F1
#
_entry.id   AF-A0A148N6R1-F1
#
_cell.length_a   1.000
_cell.length_b   1.000
_cell.length_c   1.000
_cell.angle_alpha   90.00
_cell.angle_beta   90.00
_cell.angle_gamma   90.00
#
_symmetry.space_group_name_H-M   'P 1'
#
loop_
_entity.id
_entity.type
_entity.pdbx_description
1 polymer ?
#
loop_
_entity_poly.entity_id
_entity_poly.type
_entity_poly.pdbx_seq_one_letter_code
_entity_poly.pdbx_strand_id
1 'polypeptide(L)'
;MKLIKTPLTEAQQRILAVSLLILPVLLLYFLIAAPYFRILKEGRETIEDLQFQLRRLQKTAAQEPLWRQQLKILKEQNQRNRHYLEGDTPALASAELQKYLSDIIRQAGGELTSTQVIPPREEDKFTRIAVRIRMSGNTEVLREVLHAIETRQPLLMVETMNIRPVRKRRDPKTRKLVATERMNIDMEVFGYMPTPKS
;
A
#
# COMPACT_ATOMS: atom_id res chain seq x y z
N MET A 1 -66.30 60.81 -42.63
CA MET A 1 -66.11 60.76 -41.15
C MET A 1 -64.84 61.57 -40.83
N LYS A 2 -64.99 62.88 -40.60
CA LYS A 2 -63.92 63.76 -40.09
C LYS A 2 -63.89 63.61 -38.56
N LEU A 3 -62.76 64.04 -37.98
CA LEU A 3 -62.42 64.24 -36.55
C LEU A 3 -61.28 63.28 -36.18
N ILE A 4 -60.04 63.66 -35.86
CA ILE A 4 -59.40 64.94 -35.53
C ILE A 4 -57.94 64.79 -36.00
N LYS A 5 -57.45 65.74 -36.81
CA LYS A 5 -56.00 65.95 -36.96
C LYS A 5 -55.52 66.54 -35.66
N THR A 6 -54.87 65.76 -34.80
CA THR A 6 -54.00 66.36 -33.78
C THR A 6 -52.72 66.77 -34.51
N PRO A 7 -52.38 68.07 -34.57
CA PRO A 7 -51.07 68.46 -35.02
C PRO A 7 -50.12 67.94 -33.95
N LEU A 8 -49.42 66.85 -34.24
CA LEU A 8 -48.34 66.40 -33.39
C LEU A 8 -47.36 67.56 -33.32
N THR A 9 -47.30 68.24 -32.18
CA THR A 9 -46.37 69.33 -31.92
C THR A 9 -44.96 68.82 -32.26
N GLU A 10 -44.03 69.66 -32.75
CA GLU A 10 -42.66 69.20 -33.06
C GLU A 10 -42.07 68.35 -31.91
N ALA A 11 -42.40 68.72 -30.67
CA ALA A 11 -42.06 67.95 -29.48
C ALA A 11 -42.68 66.53 -29.45
N GLN A 12 -43.97 66.34 -29.79
CA GLN A 12 -44.62 65.03 -29.82
C GLN A 12 -44.14 64.15 -30.97
N GLN A 13 -43.88 64.72 -32.15
CA GLN A 13 -43.25 64.00 -33.26
C GLN A 13 -41.79 63.63 -32.96
N ARG A 14 -41.03 64.53 -32.33
CA ARG A 14 -39.66 64.24 -31.86
C ARG A 14 -39.66 63.19 -30.75
N ILE A 15 -40.59 63.25 -29.79
CA ILE A 15 -40.71 62.22 -28.74
C ILE A 15 -41.12 60.88 -29.33
N LEU A 16 -42.04 60.84 -30.31
CA LEU A 16 -42.38 59.60 -31.00
C LEU A 16 -41.20 59.04 -31.80
N ALA A 17 -40.49 59.87 -32.57
CA ALA A 17 -39.30 59.46 -33.33
C ALA A 17 -38.16 59.00 -32.41
N VAL A 18 -37.92 59.72 -31.31
CA VAL A 18 -36.92 59.37 -30.29
C VAL A 18 -37.34 58.09 -29.56
N SER A 19 -38.62 57.92 -29.25
CA SER A 19 -39.12 56.67 -28.64
C SER A 19 -38.99 55.48 -29.60
N LEU A 20 -39.27 55.66 -30.89
CA LEU A 20 -39.14 54.62 -31.91
C LEU A 20 -37.66 54.25 -32.17
N LEU A 21 -36.74 55.16 -31.91
CA LEU A 21 -35.30 54.91 -31.99
C LEU A 21 -34.75 54.28 -30.71
N ILE A 22 -35.20 54.73 -29.53
CA ILE A 22 -34.71 54.26 -28.22
C ILE A 22 -35.28 52.89 -27.88
N LEU A 23 -36.53 52.61 -28.21
CA LEU A 23 -37.19 51.34 -27.90
C LEU A 23 -36.44 50.13 -28.48
N PRO A 24 -36.07 50.07 -29.78
CA PRO A 24 -35.30 48.94 -30.32
C PRO A 24 -33.89 48.88 -29.74
N VAL A 25 -33.26 50.00 -29.40
CA VAL A 25 -31.94 50.02 -28.76
C VAL A 25 -31.98 49.44 -27.35
N LEU A 26 -33.00 49.79 -26.54
CA LEU A 26 -33.22 49.20 -25.22
C LEU A 26 -33.58 47.72 -25.32
N LEU A 27 -34.37 47.33 -26.32
CA LEU A 27 -34.75 45.94 -26.54
C LEU A 27 -33.53 45.11 -26.94
N LEU A 28 -32.67 45.62 -27.83
CA LEU A 28 -31.39 44.99 -28.19
C LEU A 28 -30.46 44.88 -26.98
N TYR A 29 -30.38 45.94 -26.15
CA TYR A 29 -29.59 45.94 -24.93
C TYR A 29 -30.06 44.86 -23.94
N PHE A 30 -31.38 44.71 -23.75
CA PHE A 30 -31.95 43.67 -22.89
C PHE A 30 -31.74 42.25 -23.45
N LEU A 31 -31.82 42.10 -24.78
CA LEU A 31 -31.61 40.82 -25.47
C LEU A 31 -30.14 40.37 -25.44
N ILE A 32 -29.20 41.31 -25.32
CA ILE A 32 -27.76 41.06 -25.12
C ILE A 32 -27.41 40.90 -23.62
N ALA A 33 -28.09 41.62 -22.72
CA ALA A 33 -27.86 41.50 -21.27
C ALA A 33 -28.37 40.16 -20.71
N ALA A 34 -29.47 39.61 -21.25
CA ALA A 34 -30.04 38.33 -20.84
C ALA A 34 -29.09 37.11 -20.97
N PRO A 35 -28.35 36.90 -22.09
CA PRO A 35 -27.36 35.83 -22.17
C PRO A 35 -26.14 36.08 -21.27
N TYR A 36 -25.82 37.35 -20.96
CA TYR A 36 -24.70 37.68 -20.07
C TYR A 36 -24.91 37.16 -18.63
N PHE A 37 -26.15 37.12 -18.15
CA PHE A 37 -26.46 36.58 -16.82
C PHE A 37 -26.57 35.04 -16.78
N ARG A 38 -26.77 34.36 -17.93
CA ARG A 38 -26.84 32.89 -17.97
C ARG A 38 -25.46 32.23 -17.95
N ILE A 39 -24.45 32.86 -18.57
CA ILE A 39 -23.07 32.35 -18.60
C ILE A 39 -22.40 32.40 -17.22
N LEU A 40 -22.85 33.28 -16.32
CA LEU A 40 -22.30 33.39 -14.95
C LEU A 40 -22.86 32.34 -13.98
N LYS A 41 -23.89 31.58 -14.34
CA LYS A 41 -24.48 30.52 -13.48
C LYS A 41 -23.98 29.11 -13.78
N GLU A 42 -23.48 28.82 -14.98
CA GLU A 42 -22.83 27.53 -15.27
C GLU A 42 -21.36 27.48 -14.84
N GLY A 43 -20.76 28.60 -14.45
CA GLY A 43 -19.39 28.67 -13.93
C GLY A 43 -19.26 28.55 -12.40
N ARG A 44 -20.35 28.29 -11.65
CA ARG A 44 -20.30 28.21 -10.18
C ARG A 44 -20.42 26.81 -9.59
N GLU A 45 -20.95 25.83 -10.33
CA GLU A 45 -21.03 24.45 -9.81
C GLU A 45 -19.72 23.68 -9.99
N THR A 46 -18.88 24.06 -10.95
CA THR A 46 -17.58 23.39 -11.17
C THR A 46 -16.46 23.88 -10.25
N ILE A 47 -16.60 25.06 -9.63
CA ILE A 47 -15.55 25.64 -8.76
C ILE A 47 -15.70 25.19 -7.30
N GLU A 48 -16.92 25.00 -6.79
CA GLU A 48 -17.12 24.53 -5.41
C GLU A 48 -16.70 23.06 -5.24
N ASP A 49 -16.99 22.20 -6.22
CA ASP A 49 -16.59 20.78 -6.19
C ASP A 49 -15.08 20.60 -6.35
N LEU A 50 -14.42 21.34 -7.24
CA LEU A 50 -12.96 21.30 -7.36
C LEU A 50 -12.26 21.82 -6.10
N GLN A 51 -12.81 22.85 -5.44
CA GLN A 51 -12.26 23.36 -4.18
C GLN A 51 -12.51 22.41 -3.00
N PHE A 52 -13.63 21.69 -2.97
CA PHE A 52 -13.90 20.69 -1.93
C PHE A 52 -12.97 19.47 -2.09
N GLN A 53 -12.73 19.02 -3.32
CA GLN A 53 -11.76 17.98 -3.62
C GLN A 53 -10.32 18.43 -3.34
N LEU A 54 -9.94 19.66 -3.71
CA LEU A 54 -8.63 20.22 -3.37
C LEU A 54 -8.44 20.39 -1.86
N ARG A 55 -9.45 20.84 -1.11
CA ARG A 55 -9.37 20.92 0.36
C ARG A 55 -9.27 19.54 1.02
N ARG A 56 -9.92 18.52 0.47
CA ARG A 56 -9.82 17.13 0.94
C ARG A 56 -8.45 16.52 0.60
N LEU A 57 -7.95 16.73 -0.62
CA LEU A 57 -6.62 16.31 -1.05
C LEU A 57 -5.52 17.06 -0.30
N GLN A 58 -5.69 18.37 -0.02
CA GLN A 58 -4.76 19.16 0.78
C GLN A 58 -4.81 18.77 2.26
N LYS A 59 -5.95 18.35 2.82
CA LYS A 59 -5.98 17.76 4.17
C LYS A 59 -5.26 16.41 4.24
N THR A 60 -5.33 15.61 3.17
CA THR A 60 -4.54 14.36 3.05
C THR A 60 -3.06 14.64 2.78
N ALA A 61 -2.73 15.67 1.99
CA ALA A 61 -1.37 16.09 1.67
C ALA A 61 -0.72 16.97 2.76
N ALA A 62 -1.48 17.59 3.66
CA ALA A 62 -0.95 18.27 4.85
C ALA A 62 -0.40 17.27 5.87
N GLN A 63 -0.72 15.97 5.72
CA GLN A 63 -0.06 14.90 6.44
C GLN A 63 1.21 14.41 5.72
N GLU A 64 1.46 14.81 4.47
CA GLU A 64 2.65 14.42 3.71
C GLU A 64 3.97 14.76 4.42
N PRO A 65 4.19 15.93 5.05
CA PRO A 65 5.42 16.17 5.79
C PRO A 65 5.54 15.27 7.03
N LEU A 66 4.42 14.94 7.68
CA LEU A 66 4.39 14.05 8.86
C LEU A 66 4.72 12.61 8.45
N TRP A 67 4.12 12.12 7.37
CA TRP A 67 4.41 10.80 6.79
C TRP A 67 5.80 10.74 6.17
N ARG A 68 6.31 11.81 5.54
CA ARG A 68 7.69 11.89 5.02
C ARG A 68 8.71 11.95 6.15
N GLN A 69 8.44 12.66 7.25
CA GLN A 69 9.28 12.63 8.45
C GLN A 69 9.25 11.25 9.11
N GLN A 70 8.08 10.63 9.26
CA GLN A 70 7.97 9.26 9.75
C GLN A 70 8.68 8.27 8.82
N LEU A 71 8.55 8.40 7.50
CA LEU A 71 9.29 7.60 6.53
C LEU A 71 10.79 7.86 6.59
N LYS A 72 11.22 9.10 6.83
CA LYS A 72 12.64 9.45 6.97
C LYS A 72 13.20 8.90 8.28
N ILE A 73 12.48 9.01 9.38
CA ILE A 73 12.81 8.39 10.67
C ILE A 73 12.82 6.87 10.54
N LEU A 74 11.80 6.26 9.92
CA LEU A 74 11.72 4.82 9.65
C LEU A 74 12.82 4.35 8.69
N LYS A 75 13.25 5.18 7.72
CA LYS A 75 14.37 4.89 6.82
C LYS A 75 15.72 5.05 7.51
N GLU A 76 15.93 6.09 8.32
CA GLU A 76 17.15 6.32 9.09
C GLU A 76 17.28 5.33 10.26
N GLN A 77 16.16 4.84 10.78
CA GLN A 77 16.08 3.68 11.68
C GLN A 77 16.31 2.38 10.90
N ASN A 78 15.71 2.18 9.71
CA ASN A 78 15.96 0.99 8.89
C ASN A 78 17.41 0.87 8.42
N GLN A 79 18.06 1.97 8.06
CA GLN A 79 19.48 1.98 7.70
C GLN A 79 20.39 1.65 8.89
N ARG A 80 19.90 1.85 10.12
CA ARG A 80 20.58 1.42 11.36
C ARG A 80 20.12 0.05 11.86
N ASN A 81 19.03 -0.50 11.34
CA ASN A 81 18.40 -1.68 11.90
C ASN A 81 18.67 -2.92 11.05
N ARG A 82 19.10 -3.94 11.77
CA ARG A 82 19.56 -5.29 11.39
C ARG A 82 18.47 -6.15 10.75
N HIS A 83 17.57 -5.59 9.94
CA HIS A 83 16.43 -6.29 9.33
C HIS A 83 16.82 -7.12 8.11
N TYR A 84 17.96 -6.83 7.48
CA TYR A 84 18.48 -7.60 6.36
C TYR A 84 19.50 -8.62 6.83
N LEU A 85 19.64 -9.70 6.06
CA LEU A 85 20.70 -10.67 6.31
C LEU A 85 22.06 -10.00 6.16
N GLU A 86 22.90 -10.17 7.18
CA GLU A 86 24.29 -9.71 7.18
C GLU A 86 25.13 -10.67 6.33
N GLY A 87 26.02 -10.12 5.50
CA GLY A 87 26.94 -10.92 4.68
C GLY A 87 27.45 -10.17 3.45
N ASP A 88 28.76 -10.17 3.27
CA ASP A 88 29.42 -9.52 2.12
C ASP A 88 29.10 -10.23 0.79
N THR A 89 28.70 -11.50 0.85
CA THR A 89 28.34 -12.30 -0.32
C THR A 89 27.07 -13.12 -0.06
N PRO A 90 26.27 -13.43 -1.10
CA PRO A 90 25.09 -14.29 -0.99
C PRO A 90 25.39 -15.68 -0.39
N ALA A 91 26.58 -16.23 -0.65
CA ALA A 91 27.00 -17.51 -0.11
C ALA A 91 27.23 -17.44 1.41
N LEU A 92 27.85 -16.36 1.89
CA LEU A 92 28.08 -16.13 3.32
C LEU A 92 26.75 -15.91 4.06
N ALA A 93 25.87 -15.06 3.51
CA ALA A 93 24.54 -14.83 4.07
C ALA A 93 23.70 -16.12 4.15
N SER A 94 23.84 -17.01 3.16
CA SER A 94 23.18 -18.32 3.17
C SER A 94 23.71 -19.23 4.30
N ALA A 95 25.02 -19.25 4.51
CA ALA A 95 25.65 -20.04 5.57
C ALA A 95 25.29 -19.50 6.96
N GLU A 96 25.28 -18.18 7.13
CA GLU A 96 24.84 -17.48 8.34
C GLU A 96 23.39 -17.86 8.67
N LEU A 97 22.48 -17.76 7.69
CA LEU A 97 21.07 -18.11 7.85
C LEU A 97 20.89 -19.60 8.22
N GLN A 98 21.62 -20.49 7.56
CA GLN A 98 21.60 -21.92 7.87
C GLN A 98 22.03 -22.19 9.33
N LYS A 99 23.15 -21.60 9.76
CA LYS A 99 23.65 -21.75 11.13
C LYS A 99 22.63 -21.22 12.14
N TYR A 100 22.13 -20.02 11.88
CA TYR A 100 21.16 -19.34 12.72
C TYR A 100 19.88 -20.16 12.95
N LEU A 101 19.29 -20.68 11.88
CA LEU A 101 18.08 -21.50 11.98
C LEU A 101 18.35 -22.84 12.68
N SER A 102 19.53 -23.43 12.45
CA SER A 102 19.95 -24.65 13.13
C SER A 102 20.07 -24.43 14.65
N ASP A 103 20.61 -23.29 15.06
CA ASP A 103 20.75 -22.94 16.48
C ASP A 103 19.39 -22.72 17.15
N ILE A 104 18.45 -22.04 16.47
CA ILE A 104 17.07 -21.87 16.96
C ILE A 104 16.41 -23.23 17.22
N ILE A 105 16.50 -24.14 16.25
CA ILE A 105 15.85 -25.46 16.34
C ILE A 105 16.45 -26.27 17.50
N ARG A 106 17.77 -26.22 17.66
CA ARG A 106 18.45 -26.91 18.77
C ARG A 106 18.10 -26.30 20.13
N GLN A 107 18.00 -24.96 20.22
CA GLN A 107 17.60 -24.26 21.44
C GLN A 107 16.17 -24.60 21.87
N ALA A 108 15.25 -24.73 20.90
CA ALA A 108 13.87 -25.15 21.14
C ALA A 108 13.72 -26.64 21.47
N GLY A 109 14.80 -27.44 21.43
CA GLY A 109 14.75 -28.89 21.68
C GLY A 109 14.28 -29.73 20.49
N GLY A 110 14.26 -29.15 19.27
CA GLY A 110 13.96 -29.85 18.04
C GLY A 110 15.14 -30.63 17.48
N GLU A 111 14.85 -31.69 16.73
CA GLU A 111 15.86 -32.48 16.01
C GLU A 111 15.94 -32.05 14.55
N LEU A 112 17.04 -31.39 14.19
CA LEU A 112 17.33 -31.03 12.82
C LEU A 112 17.69 -32.28 12.00
N THR A 113 16.90 -32.57 10.96
CA THR A 113 17.09 -33.73 10.08
C THR A 113 17.93 -33.36 8.85
N SER A 114 17.70 -32.19 8.26
CA SER A 114 18.41 -31.74 7.06
C SER A 114 18.28 -30.24 6.90
N THR A 115 19.32 -29.61 6.35
CA THR A 115 19.27 -28.20 5.91
C THR A 115 19.84 -28.10 4.50
N GLN A 116 19.16 -27.37 3.63
CA GLN A 116 19.53 -27.18 2.23
C GLN A 116 19.44 -25.70 1.88
N VAL A 117 20.55 -25.13 1.44
CA VAL A 117 20.59 -23.77 0.89
C VAL A 117 19.94 -23.76 -0.49
N ILE A 118 19.07 -22.79 -0.74
CA ILE A 118 18.45 -22.56 -2.04
C ILE A 118 19.29 -21.49 -2.77
N PRO A 119 19.61 -21.69 -4.06
CA PRO A 119 20.38 -20.70 -4.82
C PRO A 119 19.77 -19.30 -4.70
N PRO A 120 20.57 -18.29 -4.33
CA PRO A 120 20.14 -16.91 -4.24
C PRO A 120 19.48 -16.43 -5.53
N ARG A 121 18.41 -15.64 -5.40
CA ARG A 121 17.75 -15.00 -6.55
C ARG A 121 17.82 -13.50 -6.41
N GLU A 122 18.21 -12.81 -7.47
CA GLU A 122 18.20 -11.35 -7.49
C GLU A 122 16.78 -10.84 -7.83
N GLU A 123 16.30 -9.93 -6.99
CA GLU A 123 15.01 -9.26 -7.09
C GLU A 123 15.24 -7.74 -6.99
N ASP A 124 15.40 -7.09 -8.15
CA ASP A 124 15.71 -5.67 -8.31
C ASP A 124 16.95 -5.20 -7.52
N LYS A 125 16.74 -4.63 -6.33
CA LYS A 125 17.79 -4.07 -5.45
C LYS A 125 18.15 -4.98 -4.29
N PHE A 126 17.51 -6.15 -4.21
CA PHE A 126 17.69 -7.12 -3.15
C PHE A 126 18.06 -8.48 -3.73
N THR A 127 18.79 -9.26 -2.94
CA THR A 127 18.99 -10.68 -3.21
C THR A 127 18.19 -11.47 -2.19
N ARG A 128 17.30 -12.32 -2.68
CA ARG A 128 16.54 -13.28 -1.87
C ARG A 128 17.44 -14.46 -1.53
N ILE A 129 17.63 -14.67 -0.23
CA ILE A 129 18.38 -15.80 0.32
C ILE A 129 17.40 -16.72 1.03
N ALA A 130 17.34 -17.98 0.62
CA ALA A 130 16.41 -18.95 1.17
C ALA A 130 17.10 -20.24 1.60
N VAL A 131 16.60 -20.86 2.67
CA VAL A 131 17.09 -22.11 3.23
C VAL A 131 15.89 -23.00 3.53
N ARG A 132 15.94 -24.23 3.02
CA ARG A 132 14.98 -25.29 3.33
C ARG A 132 15.47 -26.12 4.50
N ILE A 133 14.60 -26.34 5.46
CA ILE A 133 14.89 -27.05 6.69
C ILE A 133 13.89 -28.17 6.91
N ARG A 134 14.42 -29.34 7.26
CA ARG A 134 13.64 -30.46 7.80
C ARG A 134 14.02 -30.68 9.24
N MET A 135 13.02 -30.66 10.11
CA MET A 135 13.17 -30.94 11.54
C MET A 135 12.10 -31.91 12.03
N SER A 136 12.32 -32.50 13.20
CA SER A 136 11.30 -33.21 13.95
C SER A 136 11.17 -32.63 15.36
N GLY A 137 9.95 -32.58 15.88
CA GLY A 137 9.65 -32.02 17.19
C GLY A 137 8.20 -32.26 17.58
N ASN A 138 7.79 -31.79 18.75
CA ASN A 138 6.37 -31.70 19.11
C ASN A 138 5.81 -30.31 18.76
N THR A 139 4.55 -30.06 19.09
CA THR A 139 3.87 -28.79 18.81
C THR A 139 4.54 -27.61 19.54
N GLU A 140 4.99 -27.83 20.77
CA GLU A 140 5.66 -26.81 21.60
C GLU A 140 6.98 -26.35 20.96
N VAL A 141 7.80 -27.29 20.50
CA VAL A 141 9.05 -27.00 19.77
C VAL A 141 8.75 -26.18 18.51
N LEU A 142 7.74 -26.58 17.72
CA LEU A 142 7.38 -25.84 16.51
C LEU A 142 6.96 -24.40 16.82
N ARG A 143 6.13 -24.21 17.86
CA ARG A 143 5.72 -22.87 18.32
C ARG A 143 6.92 -22.01 18.71
N GLU A 144 7.87 -22.56 19.44
CA GLU A 144 9.08 -21.84 19.87
C GLU A 144 9.97 -21.46 18.68
N VAL A 145 10.16 -22.37 17.73
CA VAL A 145 10.93 -22.10 16.51
C VAL A 145 10.29 -20.98 15.70
N LEU A 146 8.98 -21.05 15.44
CA LEU A 146 8.27 -20.01 14.69
C LEU A 146 8.29 -18.66 15.41
N HIS A 147 8.09 -18.67 16.72
CA HIS A 147 8.17 -17.45 17.52
C HIS A 147 9.58 -16.83 17.48
N ALA A 148 10.63 -17.65 17.51
CA ALA A 148 12.01 -17.17 17.40
C ALA A 148 12.34 -16.64 16.00
N ILE A 149 11.73 -17.19 14.94
CA ILE A 149 11.87 -16.68 13.57
C ILE A 149 11.13 -15.33 13.42
N GLU A 150 9.94 -15.20 13.99
CA GLU A 150 9.11 -13.98 13.90
C GLU A 150 9.67 -12.81 14.73
N THR A 151 10.19 -13.10 15.92
CA THR A 151 10.52 -12.06 16.91
C THR A 151 11.95 -11.50 16.75
N ARG A 152 12.82 -12.21 16.02
CA ARG A 152 14.23 -11.85 15.95
C ARG A 152 14.56 -11.05 14.68
N GLN A 153 15.65 -10.30 14.76
CA GLN A 153 16.30 -9.63 13.63
C GLN A 153 17.46 -10.52 13.15
N PRO A 154 17.63 -10.79 11.86
CA PRO A 154 16.99 -10.15 10.69
C PRO A 154 15.58 -10.65 10.36
N LEU A 155 14.86 -9.92 9.51
CA LEU A 155 13.49 -10.24 9.10
C LEU A 155 13.49 -11.51 8.25
N LEU A 156 12.97 -12.59 8.83
CA LEU A 156 12.83 -13.88 8.18
C LEU A 156 11.37 -14.19 7.95
N MET A 157 11.08 -14.80 6.80
CA MET A 157 9.73 -15.19 6.39
C MET A 157 9.70 -16.67 6.05
N VAL A 158 8.63 -17.34 6.42
CA VAL A 158 8.38 -18.73 6.03
C VAL A 158 7.54 -18.74 4.76
N GLU A 159 8.06 -19.26 3.66
CA GLU A 159 7.33 -19.32 2.38
C GLU A 159 6.42 -20.54 2.33
N THR A 160 6.96 -21.71 2.67
CA THR A 160 6.22 -22.97 2.66
C THR A 160 6.47 -23.74 3.94
N MET A 161 5.46 -24.45 4.42
CA MET A 161 5.55 -25.31 5.59
C MET A 161 4.68 -26.56 5.41
N ASN A 162 5.27 -27.72 5.61
CA ASN A 162 4.60 -29.02 5.55
C ASN A 162 4.82 -29.77 6.86
N ILE A 163 3.73 -30.12 7.54
CA ILE A 163 3.77 -30.83 8.81
C ILE A 163 3.21 -32.24 8.60
N ARG A 164 3.96 -33.25 9.03
CA ARG A 164 3.56 -34.67 8.93
C ARG A 164 3.70 -35.35 10.28
N PRO A 165 2.64 -35.97 10.83
CA PRO A 165 2.76 -36.72 12.08
C PRO A 165 3.68 -37.93 11.91
N VAL A 166 4.50 -38.22 12.91
CA VAL A 166 5.29 -39.45 12.95
C VAL A 166 4.33 -40.61 13.26
N ARG A 167 4.41 -41.69 12.49
CA ARG A 167 3.51 -42.84 12.63
C ARG A 167 3.60 -43.41 14.04
N LYS A 168 2.44 -43.72 14.63
CA LYS A 168 2.34 -44.35 15.96
C LYS A 168 3.22 -45.61 16.00
N ARG A 169 4.19 -45.63 16.91
CA ARG A 169 5.00 -46.84 17.13
C ARG A 169 4.19 -47.85 17.93
N ARG A 170 4.17 -49.09 17.47
CA ARG A 170 3.56 -50.20 18.22
C ARG A 170 4.51 -50.57 19.35
N ASP A 171 4.02 -50.55 20.58
CA ASP A 171 4.77 -51.04 21.72
C ASP A 171 5.00 -52.56 21.58
N PRO A 172 6.25 -53.05 21.60
CA PRO A 172 6.57 -54.48 21.45
C PRO A 172 5.93 -55.37 22.51
N LYS A 173 5.71 -54.85 23.73
CA LYS A 173 5.21 -55.62 24.87
C LYS A 173 3.69 -55.60 24.95
N THR A 174 3.08 -54.42 24.76
CA THR A 174 1.62 -54.25 24.96
C THR A 174 0.82 -54.35 23.66
N ARG A 175 1.49 -54.37 22.49
CA ARG A 175 0.88 -54.31 21.13
C ARG A 175 -0.08 -53.14 20.91
N LYS A 176 -0.18 -52.19 21.85
CA LYS A 176 -0.99 -50.98 21.73
C LYS A 176 -0.26 -49.93 20.89
N LEU A 177 -1.03 -49.10 20.20
CA LEU A 177 -0.51 -47.95 19.47
C LEU A 177 -0.29 -46.82 20.47
N VAL A 178 0.98 -46.49 20.75
CA VAL A 178 1.31 -45.30 21.54
C VAL A 178 1.26 -44.11 20.62
N ALA A 179 0.43 -43.11 20.95
CA ALA A 179 0.43 -41.84 20.22
C ALA A 179 1.79 -41.17 20.42
N THR A 180 2.49 -40.88 19.33
CA THR A 180 3.70 -40.08 19.37
C THR A 180 3.29 -38.66 19.02
N GLU A 181 3.52 -37.71 19.92
CA GLU A 181 3.25 -36.27 19.67
C GLU A 181 4.30 -35.62 18.76
N ARG A 182 5.19 -36.44 18.16
CA ARG A 182 6.23 -35.98 17.27
C ARG A 182 5.71 -35.83 15.85
N MET A 183 6.14 -34.76 15.21
CA MET A 183 5.85 -34.42 13.83
C MET A 183 7.15 -34.08 13.10
N ASN A 184 7.20 -34.46 11.83
CA ASN A 184 8.23 -34.03 10.90
C ASN A 184 7.74 -32.75 10.22
N ILE A 185 8.54 -31.70 10.29
CA ILE A 185 8.25 -30.40 9.72
C ILE A 185 9.28 -30.12 8.63
N ASP A 186 8.80 -29.78 7.43
CA ASP A 186 9.62 -29.28 6.32
C ASP A 186 9.21 -27.84 6.06
N MET A 187 10.13 -26.90 6.12
CA MET A 187 9.85 -25.48 5.94
C MET A 187 10.91 -24.78 5.10
N GLU A 188 10.48 -23.80 4.32
CA GLU A 188 11.34 -22.91 3.56
C GLU A 188 11.32 -21.54 4.21
N VAL A 189 12.48 -21.08 4.66
CA VAL A 189 12.66 -19.78 5.31
C VAL A 189 13.53 -18.91 4.43
N PHE A 190 13.13 -17.67 4.21
CA PHE A 190 13.88 -16.72 3.40
C PHE A 190 14.02 -15.37 4.08
N GLY A 191 15.05 -14.63 3.67
CA GLY A 191 15.27 -13.25 4.02
C GLY A 191 15.87 -12.51 2.82
N TYR A 192 15.94 -11.19 2.95
CA TYR A 192 16.53 -10.33 1.92
C TYR A 192 17.87 -9.78 2.41
N MET A 193 18.81 -9.68 1.49
CA MET A 193 20.03 -8.86 1.63
C MET A 193 20.04 -7.79 0.54
N PRO A 194 20.62 -6.60 0.78
CA PRO A 194 20.88 -5.66 -0.30
C PRO A 194 21.80 -6.33 -1.34
N THR A 195 21.48 -6.18 -2.63
CA THR A 195 22.36 -6.73 -3.68
C THR A 195 23.75 -6.08 -3.55
N PRO A 196 24.83 -6.87 -3.44
CA PRO A 196 26.19 -6.32 -3.41
C PRO A 196 26.39 -5.50 -4.68
N LYS A 197 26.87 -4.25 -4.55
CA LYS A 197 27.32 -3.50 -5.72
C LYS A 197 28.58 -4.18 -6.25
N SER A 198 28.47 -4.74 -7.46
CA SER A 198 29.61 -5.16 -8.28
C SER A 198 30.55 -4.00 -8.55
#